data_AF-A0A3C0ZY62-F1
#
_entry.id   AF-A0A3C0ZY62-F1
#
_cell.length_a   1.000
_cell.length_b   1.000
_cell.length_c   1.000
_cell.angle_alpha   90.00
_cell.angle_beta   90.00
_cell.angle_gamma   90.00
#
_symmetry.space_group_name_H-M   'P 1'
#
loop_
_entity.id
_entity.type
_entity.pdbx_description
1 polymer ?
#
loop_
_entity_poly.entity_id
_entity_poly.type
_entity_poly.pdbx_seq_one_letter_code
_entity_poly.pdbx_strand_id
1 'polypeptide(L)'
;MSTKMPMSTESVQEVASIIGSNLRKLIRENGITQKHLAEQLGVAAATMTDYCNGKRVPQATFLVELRKHYGVDLNTFMTSDISTRITSCTPVEESLNDSLQNTCRKYCGLYYTYYLDTSKFKGRDTLTPAMSLLFGILYIYEDPSIFTGPRYNCAAVLGFTGLEEADALIQSLKEYSSSKEILSRIEKDCSNRAYYGSFEISQEHVFLNMRHECTDRALAILHRVDNNKTDYSGGIATINSISKGRERMPVVQFFGISRHPITMSPEEIQHALLLNFPTITVEDEVEEMLRVLRMLYVNNDEVRLSFSPEQKKAVIRSTLERAVRKNLERNAFRYAKISEEDDDAWYHCIKSSAADPHMASARGSDDNPHTDAGPRTDDDPRADAGTQTEPSPAQ
;
A
#
# COMPACT_ATOMS: atom_id res chain seq x y z
N MET A 1 -39.20 25.22 28.24
CA MET A 1 -39.77 25.41 26.89
C MET A 1 -38.80 24.81 25.90
N SER A 2 -39.17 23.67 25.31
CA SER A 2 -38.32 22.96 24.34
C SER A 2 -38.71 23.44 22.95
N THR A 3 -37.87 24.28 22.35
CA THR A 3 -38.12 24.89 21.05
C THR A 3 -37.86 23.84 19.96
N LYS A 4 -38.90 23.10 19.57
CA LYS A 4 -38.90 22.37 18.29
C LYS A 4 -38.89 23.41 17.18
N MET A 5 -37.76 23.62 16.53
CA MET A 5 -37.74 24.28 15.22
C MET A 5 -38.37 23.29 14.21
N PRO A 6 -39.47 23.66 13.52
CA PRO A 6 -39.97 22.82 12.44
C PRO A 6 -39.01 22.96 11.25
N MET A 7 -38.47 21.84 10.76
CA MET A 7 -38.00 21.80 9.36
C MET A 7 -39.16 22.23 8.47
N SER A 8 -38.90 23.10 7.50
CA SER A 8 -39.93 23.54 6.56
C SER A 8 -40.53 22.32 5.85
N THR A 9 -41.86 22.29 5.75
CA THR A 9 -42.62 21.16 5.18
C THR A 9 -42.22 20.86 3.72
N GLU A 10 -41.68 21.87 3.02
CA GLU A 10 -41.15 21.77 1.66
C GLU A 10 -39.84 20.95 1.59
N SER A 11 -38.92 21.09 2.54
CA SER A 11 -37.64 20.35 2.51
C SER A 11 -37.83 18.86 2.82
N VAL A 12 -38.82 18.51 3.63
CA VAL A 12 -39.13 17.11 3.98
C VAL A 12 -39.77 16.37 2.80
N GLN A 13 -40.61 17.06 2.04
CA GLN A 13 -41.26 16.50 0.85
C GLN A 13 -40.26 16.29 -0.30
N GLU A 14 -39.29 17.19 -0.44
CA GLU A 14 -38.18 17.06 -1.39
C GLU A 14 -37.32 15.83 -1.09
N VAL A 15 -36.93 15.64 0.18
CA VAL A 15 -36.19 14.46 0.64
C VAL A 15 -36.99 13.17 0.41
N ALA A 16 -38.30 13.17 0.68
CA ALA A 16 -39.15 12.01 0.43
C ALA A 16 -39.17 11.63 -1.06
N SER A 17 -39.26 12.63 -1.94
CA SER A 17 -39.26 12.44 -3.40
C SER A 17 -37.93 11.86 -3.90
N ILE A 18 -36.80 12.39 -3.43
CA ILE A 18 -35.44 11.91 -3.77
C ILE A 18 -35.29 10.44 -3.38
N ILE A 19 -35.65 10.11 -2.14
CA ILE A 19 -35.58 8.74 -1.62
C ILE A 19 -36.48 7.79 -2.42
N GLY A 20 -37.69 8.22 -2.79
CA GLY A 20 -38.61 7.41 -3.59
C GLY A 20 -38.10 7.14 -5.01
N SER A 21 -37.47 8.13 -5.64
CA SER A 21 -36.78 7.97 -6.93
C SER A 21 -35.67 6.92 -6.83
N ASN A 22 -34.81 7.05 -5.81
CA ASN A 22 -33.67 6.17 -5.60
C ASN A 22 -34.09 4.72 -5.27
N LEU A 23 -35.16 4.52 -4.50
CA LEU A 23 -35.72 3.19 -4.24
C LEU A 23 -36.26 2.51 -5.51
N ARG A 24 -36.94 3.24 -6.39
CA ARG A 24 -37.47 2.66 -7.65
C ARG A 24 -36.35 2.21 -8.59
N LYS A 25 -35.21 2.90 -8.59
CA LYS A 25 -34.01 2.46 -9.31
C LYS A 25 -33.40 1.20 -8.72
N LEU A 26 -33.23 1.16 -7.40
CA LEU A 26 -32.70 -0.01 -6.70
C LEU A 26 -33.53 -1.28 -6.98
N ILE A 27 -34.84 -1.14 -7.11
CA ILE A 27 -35.74 -2.25 -7.47
C ILE A 27 -35.52 -2.70 -8.92
N ARG A 28 -35.41 -1.75 -9.86
CA ARG A 28 -35.23 -2.03 -11.29
C ARG A 28 -33.89 -2.72 -11.58
N GLU A 29 -32.81 -2.21 -11.01
CA GLU A 29 -31.44 -2.68 -11.28
C GLU A 29 -31.16 -4.06 -10.67
N ASN A 30 -31.78 -4.37 -9.54
CA ASN A 30 -31.72 -5.72 -8.97
C ASN A 30 -32.74 -6.70 -9.59
N GLY A 31 -33.59 -6.26 -10.52
CA GLY A 31 -34.65 -7.10 -11.11
C GLY A 31 -35.66 -7.62 -10.10
N ILE A 32 -35.81 -6.97 -8.94
CA ILE A 32 -36.70 -7.39 -7.86
C ILE A 32 -38.03 -6.63 -7.92
N THR A 33 -39.02 -7.07 -7.13
CA THR A 33 -40.29 -6.35 -6.99
C THR A 33 -40.28 -5.47 -5.74
N GLN A 34 -41.15 -4.44 -5.69
CA GLN A 34 -41.37 -3.66 -4.47
C GLN A 34 -41.73 -4.55 -3.27
N LYS A 35 -42.51 -5.61 -3.51
CA LYS A 35 -42.89 -6.58 -2.48
C LYS A 35 -41.67 -7.34 -1.93
N HIS A 36 -40.78 -7.79 -2.82
CA HIS A 36 -39.57 -8.49 -2.43
C HIS A 36 -38.62 -7.59 -1.63
N LEU A 37 -38.43 -6.34 -2.07
CA LEU A 37 -37.63 -5.36 -1.31
C LEU A 37 -38.23 -5.09 0.07
N ALA A 38 -39.56 -5.04 0.18
CA ALA A 38 -40.26 -4.83 1.44
C ALA A 38 -40.02 -6.00 2.42
N GLU A 39 -40.09 -7.23 1.91
CA GLU A 39 -39.81 -8.45 2.68
C GLU A 39 -38.34 -8.49 3.15
N GLN A 40 -37.38 -8.17 2.28
CA GLN A 40 -35.95 -8.15 2.64
C GLN A 40 -35.60 -7.09 3.69
N LEU A 41 -36.27 -5.94 3.64
CA LEU A 41 -36.00 -4.81 4.55
C LEU A 41 -36.96 -4.77 5.76
N GLY A 42 -37.79 -5.80 5.95
CA GLY A 42 -38.66 -5.93 7.11
C GLY A 42 -39.76 -4.87 7.21
N VAL A 43 -40.28 -4.39 6.08
CA VAL A 43 -41.37 -3.39 6.04
C VAL A 43 -42.60 -3.92 5.29
N ALA A 44 -43.78 -3.41 5.65
CA ALA A 44 -45.01 -3.78 4.94
C ALA A 44 -44.97 -3.29 3.47
N ALA A 45 -45.55 -4.08 2.56
CA ALA A 45 -45.57 -3.75 1.12
C ALA A 45 -46.22 -2.38 0.83
N ALA A 46 -47.31 -2.04 1.55
CA ALA A 46 -47.94 -0.72 1.44
C ALA A 46 -46.99 0.42 1.84
N THR A 47 -46.22 0.22 2.92
CA THR A 47 -45.21 1.18 3.39
C THR A 47 -44.10 1.37 2.35
N MET A 48 -43.66 0.28 1.70
CA MET A 48 -42.67 0.36 0.62
C MET A 48 -43.21 1.17 -0.57
N THR A 49 -44.47 0.95 -0.96
CA THR A 49 -45.11 1.72 -2.03
C THR A 49 -45.19 3.21 -1.69
N ASP A 50 -45.49 3.56 -0.44
CA ASP A 50 -45.49 4.96 0.00
C ASP A 50 -44.10 5.59 -0.04
N TYR A 51 -43.06 4.83 0.32
CA TYR A 51 -41.67 5.27 0.19
C TYR A 51 -41.27 5.47 -1.27
N CYS A 52 -41.51 4.49 -2.15
CA CYS A 52 -41.20 4.57 -3.58
C CYS A 52 -41.92 5.73 -4.29
N ASN A 53 -43.11 6.11 -3.81
CA ASN A 53 -43.88 7.22 -4.37
C ASN A 53 -43.53 8.58 -3.74
N GLY A 54 -42.58 8.63 -2.81
CA GLY A 54 -42.18 9.87 -2.12
C GLY A 54 -43.30 10.48 -1.26
N LYS A 55 -44.29 9.68 -0.86
CA LYS A 55 -45.39 10.12 0.02
C LYS A 55 -44.97 10.15 1.48
N ARG A 56 -43.92 9.40 1.84
CA ARG A 56 -43.45 9.25 3.21
C ARG A 56 -41.92 9.12 3.25
N VAL A 57 -41.29 9.82 4.18
CA VAL A 57 -39.86 9.65 4.48
C VAL A 57 -39.66 8.35 5.27
N PRO A 58 -38.73 7.46 4.86
CA PRO A 58 -38.41 6.27 5.62
C PRO A 58 -37.83 6.57 7.00
N GLN A 59 -38.07 5.68 7.95
CA GLN A 59 -37.48 5.78 9.28
C GLN A 59 -36.00 5.38 9.26
N ALA A 60 -35.23 5.86 10.24
CA ALA A 60 -33.80 5.57 10.35
C ALA A 60 -33.48 4.06 10.38
N THR A 61 -34.36 3.25 10.98
CA THR A 61 -34.24 1.78 11.00
C THR A 61 -34.22 1.18 9.60
N PHE A 62 -35.11 1.65 8.72
CA PHE A 62 -35.15 1.23 7.32
C PHE A 62 -33.87 1.62 6.58
N LEU A 63 -33.37 2.84 6.80
CA LEU A 63 -32.15 3.32 6.16
C LEU A 63 -30.92 2.51 6.60
N VAL A 64 -30.84 2.13 7.88
CA VAL A 64 -29.76 1.27 8.39
C VAL A 64 -29.81 -0.11 7.73
N GLU A 65 -30.98 -0.73 7.60
CA GLU A 65 -31.11 -2.03 6.93
C GLU A 65 -30.82 -1.92 5.43
N LEU A 66 -31.24 -0.84 4.78
CA LEU A 66 -30.91 -0.57 3.38
C LEU A 66 -29.38 -0.49 3.18
N ARG A 67 -28.67 0.20 4.08
CA ARG A 67 -27.20 0.27 4.07
C ARG A 67 -26.55 -1.09 4.29
N LYS A 68 -27.06 -1.91 5.21
CA LYS A 68 -26.52 -3.24 5.48
C LYS A 68 -26.70 -4.20 4.31
N HIS A 69 -27.89 -4.21 3.71
CA HIS A 69 -28.24 -5.16 2.65
C HIS A 69 -27.69 -4.77 1.28
N TYR A 70 -27.59 -3.47 0.99
CA TYR A 70 -27.22 -2.98 -0.35
C TYR A 70 -25.98 -2.06 -0.36
N GLY A 71 -25.30 -1.87 0.78
CA GLY A 71 -24.05 -1.10 0.84
C GLY A 71 -24.19 0.40 0.52
N VAL A 72 -25.41 0.94 0.58
CA VAL A 72 -25.71 2.30 0.10
C VAL A 72 -25.19 3.38 1.06
N ASP A 73 -24.56 4.42 0.51
CA ASP A 73 -24.22 5.63 1.28
C ASP A 73 -25.48 6.48 1.53
N LEU A 74 -25.88 6.57 2.80
CA LEU A 74 -27.14 7.22 3.19
C LEU A 74 -27.15 8.71 2.92
N ASN A 75 -25.99 9.38 3.02
CA ASN A 75 -25.92 10.81 2.74
C ASN A 75 -26.27 11.05 1.27
N THR A 76 -25.57 10.37 0.36
CA THR A 76 -25.81 10.44 -1.09
C THR A 76 -27.24 10.02 -1.46
N PHE A 77 -27.78 8.98 -0.81
CA PHE A 77 -29.13 8.45 -1.10
C PHE A 77 -30.26 9.40 -0.67
N MET A 78 -30.01 10.26 0.32
CA MET A 78 -31.00 11.19 0.86
C MET A 78 -30.90 12.60 0.28
N THR A 79 -29.70 13.03 -0.10
CA THR A 79 -29.46 14.42 -0.55
C THR A 79 -29.43 14.60 -2.05
N SER A 80 -29.21 13.51 -2.80
CA SER A 80 -29.03 13.58 -4.25
C SER A 80 -29.99 12.62 -4.93
N ASP A 81 -30.77 13.12 -5.89
CA ASP A 81 -31.43 12.20 -6.82
C ASP A 81 -30.30 11.54 -7.64
N ILE A 82 -30.18 10.23 -7.54
CA ILE A 82 -29.18 9.46 -8.30
C ILE A 82 -29.44 9.65 -9.80
N SER A 83 -30.60 10.18 -10.22
CA SER A 83 -30.88 10.64 -11.58
C SER A 83 -30.13 11.91 -12.00
N THR A 84 -29.84 12.87 -11.10
CA THR A 84 -29.22 14.15 -11.50
C THR A 84 -27.72 14.07 -11.71
N ARG A 85 -27.03 13.00 -11.27
CA ARG A 85 -25.69 12.68 -11.78
C ARG A 85 -25.69 12.09 -13.20
N ILE A 86 -26.87 11.76 -13.75
CA ILE A 86 -27.03 11.24 -15.12
C ILE A 86 -27.63 12.32 -16.04
N THR A 87 -28.17 13.42 -15.52
CA THR A 87 -28.92 14.41 -16.34
C THR A 87 -28.55 15.88 -16.16
N SER A 88 -27.55 16.24 -15.34
CA SER A 88 -26.84 17.52 -15.51
C SER A 88 -25.43 17.34 -16.07
N CYS A 89 -25.19 16.22 -16.77
CA CYS A 89 -23.97 16.03 -17.53
C CYS A 89 -24.01 16.98 -18.73
N THR A 90 -23.23 18.06 -18.65
CA THR A 90 -22.74 18.67 -19.88
C THR A 90 -21.89 17.62 -20.62
N PRO A 91 -21.83 17.63 -21.96
CA PRO A 91 -21.05 16.66 -22.75
C PRO A 91 -19.56 16.56 -22.34
N VAL A 92 -19.07 17.57 -21.60
CA VAL A 92 -17.71 17.65 -21.08
C VAL A 92 -17.50 16.71 -19.88
N GLU A 93 -18.50 16.53 -19.01
CA GLU A 93 -18.36 15.76 -17.75
C GLU A 93 -18.47 14.24 -17.93
N GLU A 94 -19.26 13.75 -18.87
CA GLU A 94 -19.26 12.31 -19.24
C GLU A 94 -17.90 11.89 -19.83
N SER A 95 -17.30 12.75 -20.67
CA SER A 95 -15.95 12.51 -21.20
C SER A 95 -14.87 12.53 -20.12
N LEU A 96 -15.03 13.38 -19.09
CA LEU A 96 -14.11 13.48 -17.94
C LEU A 96 -14.27 12.29 -16.99
N ASN A 97 -15.51 11.82 -16.75
CA ASN A 97 -15.76 10.69 -15.87
C ASN A 97 -15.31 9.37 -16.51
N ASP A 98 -15.53 9.19 -17.81
CA ASP A 98 -15.00 8.05 -18.58
C ASP A 98 -13.46 8.11 -18.69
N SER A 99 -12.88 9.31 -18.87
CA SER A 99 -11.42 9.50 -18.85
C SER A 99 -10.82 9.16 -17.48
N LEU A 100 -11.46 9.59 -16.39
CA LEU A 100 -11.01 9.31 -15.03
C LEU A 100 -11.17 7.83 -14.68
N GLN A 101 -12.29 7.19 -15.05
CA GLN A 101 -12.51 5.75 -14.86
C GLN A 101 -11.51 4.91 -15.66
N ASN A 102 -11.28 5.27 -16.93
CA ASN A 102 -10.24 4.62 -17.73
C ASN A 102 -8.86 4.80 -17.09
N THR A 103 -8.58 5.97 -16.52
CA THR A 103 -7.33 6.23 -15.79
C THR A 103 -7.22 5.35 -14.54
N CYS A 104 -8.27 5.26 -13.71
CA CYS A 104 -8.28 4.39 -12.53
C CYS A 104 -8.09 2.92 -12.91
N ARG A 105 -8.73 2.46 -14.00
CA ARG A 105 -8.61 1.08 -14.48
C ARG A 105 -7.17 0.72 -14.86
N LYS A 106 -6.34 1.68 -15.30
CA LYS A 106 -4.91 1.45 -15.56
C LYS A 106 -4.14 0.97 -14.32
N TYR A 107 -4.59 1.34 -13.12
CA TYR A 107 -3.97 0.99 -11.85
C TYR A 107 -4.50 -0.33 -11.27
N CYS A 108 -5.53 -0.94 -11.87
CA CYS A 108 -6.02 -2.23 -11.40
C CYS A 108 -4.99 -3.34 -11.67
N GLY A 109 -4.81 -4.21 -10.69
CA GLY A 109 -3.89 -5.34 -10.78
C GLY A 109 -3.19 -5.67 -9.47
N LEU A 110 -2.33 -6.68 -9.56
CA LEU A 110 -1.42 -7.10 -8.49
C LEU A 110 -0.06 -6.44 -8.69
N TYR A 111 0.50 -5.97 -7.59
CA TYR A 111 1.80 -5.31 -7.53
C TYR A 111 2.63 -5.90 -6.40
N TYR A 112 3.93 -6.00 -6.63
CA TYR A 112 4.95 -6.17 -5.61
C TYR A 112 5.19 -4.83 -4.92
N THR A 113 5.52 -4.86 -3.64
CA THR A 113 5.83 -3.67 -2.85
C THR A 113 7.14 -3.82 -2.11
N TYR A 114 7.90 -2.74 -1.99
CA TYR A 114 9.25 -2.70 -1.42
C TYR A 114 9.37 -1.53 -0.44
N TYR A 115 9.82 -1.78 0.78
CA TYR A 115 9.97 -0.74 1.79
C TYR A 115 10.94 -1.16 2.89
N LEU A 116 11.39 -0.22 3.72
CA LEU A 116 12.40 -0.49 4.73
C LEU A 116 11.78 -1.09 6.00
N ASP A 117 12.51 -2.01 6.63
CA ASP A 117 12.19 -2.47 7.97
C ASP A 117 12.37 -1.32 8.96
N THR A 118 11.29 -1.02 9.68
CA THR A 118 11.23 0.05 10.67
C THR A 118 11.07 -0.49 12.08
N SER A 119 11.30 -1.80 12.27
CA SER A 119 11.21 -2.48 13.56
C SER A 119 12.22 -1.96 14.58
N LYS A 120 13.42 -1.59 14.13
CA LYS A 120 14.49 -1.04 14.96
C LYS A 120 14.40 0.48 15.07
N PHE A 121 14.57 0.99 16.28
CA PHE A 121 14.57 2.43 16.53
C PHE A 121 15.75 3.13 15.83
N LYS A 122 15.53 4.37 15.39
CA LYS A 122 16.54 5.20 14.71
C LYS A 122 17.88 5.18 15.45
N GLY A 123 18.95 4.90 14.71
CA GLY A 123 20.33 4.84 15.24
C GLY A 123 20.67 3.56 16.01
N ARG A 124 19.75 2.59 16.07
CA ARG A 124 19.97 1.23 16.61
C ARG A 124 19.83 0.15 15.56
N ASP A 125 19.63 0.55 14.31
CA ASP A 125 19.61 -0.39 13.19
C ASP A 125 21.02 -0.87 12.87
N THR A 126 21.14 -2.18 12.70
CA THR A 126 22.39 -2.91 12.41
C THR A 126 22.18 -3.91 11.28
N LEU A 127 21.02 -3.86 10.61
CA LEU A 127 20.74 -4.72 9.47
C LEU A 127 21.65 -4.32 8.31
N THR A 128 22.07 -5.31 7.54
CA THR A 128 22.67 -5.04 6.23
C THR A 128 21.61 -4.45 5.31
N PRO A 129 22.01 -3.73 4.24
CA PRO A 129 21.05 -3.18 3.27
C PRO A 129 20.02 -4.20 2.79
N ALA A 130 20.45 -5.41 2.39
CA ALA A 130 19.52 -6.48 1.99
C ALA A 130 18.55 -6.91 3.08
N MET A 131 19.02 -7.05 4.33
CA MET A 131 18.15 -7.46 5.44
C MET A 131 17.22 -6.34 5.91
N SER A 132 17.53 -5.09 5.57
CA SER A 132 16.68 -3.93 5.91
C SER A 132 15.50 -3.75 4.95
N LEU A 133 15.38 -4.57 3.90
CA LEU A 133 14.30 -4.49 2.93
C LEU A 133 13.20 -5.48 3.27
N LEU A 134 11.95 -5.02 3.24
CA LEU A 134 10.75 -5.82 3.35
C LEU A 134 9.97 -5.78 2.03
N PHE A 135 9.29 -6.89 1.78
CA PHE A 135 8.49 -7.12 0.59
C PHE A 135 7.01 -7.26 0.97
N GLY A 136 6.15 -7.06 -0.01
CA GLY A 136 4.71 -7.13 0.14
C GLY A 136 4.01 -7.25 -1.20
N ILE A 137 2.70 -7.35 -1.12
CA ILE A 137 1.82 -7.33 -2.28
C ILE A 137 0.78 -6.23 -2.11
N LEU A 138 0.40 -5.59 -3.20
CA LEU A 138 -0.69 -4.63 -3.28
C LEU A 138 -1.62 -5.03 -4.41
N TYR A 139 -2.90 -5.15 -4.10
CA TYR A 139 -3.96 -5.46 -5.04
C TYR A 139 -4.88 -4.25 -5.15
N ILE A 140 -4.99 -3.66 -6.33
CA ILE A 140 -5.94 -2.59 -6.63
C ILE A 140 -7.01 -3.18 -7.54
N TYR A 141 -8.27 -2.97 -7.19
CA TYR A 141 -9.39 -3.59 -7.87
C TYR A 141 -10.61 -2.69 -7.96
N GLU A 142 -11.39 -2.93 -9.01
CA GLU A 142 -12.72 -2.34 -9.19
C GLU A 142 -13.72 -3.16 -8.36
N ASP A 143 -14.48 -2.48 -7.51
CA ASP A 143 -15.59 -3.05 -6.75
C ASP A 143 -16.90 -2.78 -7.52
N PRO A 144 -17.46 -3.80 -8.20
CA PRO A 144 -18.68 -3.65 -8.98
C PRO A 144 -19.93 -3.56 -8.10
N SER A 145 -19.81 -3.69 -6.77
CA SER A 145 -20.95 -3.86 -5.84
C SER A 145 -21.73 -2.56 -5.55
N ILE A 146 -21.34 -1.41 -6.12
CA ILE A 146 -21.79 -0.10 -5.61
C ILE A 146 -22.61 0.68 -6.65
N PHE A 147 -23.84 1.01 -6.25
CA PHE A 147 -24.85 1.76 -7.03
C PHE A 147 -24.43 3.18 -7.48
N THR A 148 -23.30 3.71 -7.00
CA THR A 148 -22.86 5.09 -7.24
C THR A 148 -21.81 5.22 -8.35
N GLY A 149 -21.56 4.15 -9.12
CA GLY A 149 -20.47 4.04 -10.09
C GLY A 149 -19.32 3.16 -9.59
N PRO A 150 -18.36 2.80 -10.47
CA PRO A 150 -17.25 1.92 -10.10
C PRO A 150 -16.41 2.57 -9.00
N ARG A 151 -16.33 1.94 -7.83
CA ARG A 151 -15.37 2.31 -6.80
C ARG A 151 -14.13 1.47 -6.94
N TYR A 152 -13.00 2.08 -6.70
CA TYR A 152 -11.72 1.39 -6.68
C TYR A 152 -11.28 1.24 -5.23
N ASN A 153 -10.91 0.02 -4.88
CA ASN A 153 -10.45 -0.33 -3.55
C ASN A 153 -9.07 -0.96 -3.66
N CYS A 154 -8.39 -1.08 -2.53
CA CYS A 154 -7.11 -1.74 -2.45
C CYS A 154 -7.03 -2.70 -1.26
N ALA A 155 -6.21 -3.73 -1.42
CA ALA A 155 -5.81 -4.64 -0.36
C ALA A 155 -4.29 -4.84 -0.43
N ALA A 156 -3.60 -4.83 0.70
CA ALA A 156 -2.16 -5.05 0.74
C ALA A 156 -1.80 -6.11 1.77
N VAL A 157 -0.80 -6.95 1.48
CA VAL A 157 -0.20 -7.86 2.47
C VAL A 157 1.26 -7.49 2.60
N LEU A 158 1.65 -7.04 3.78
CA LEU A 158 2.96 -6.45 4.03
C LEU A 158 3.75 -7.30 5.03
N GLY A 159 5.09 -7.25 4.94
CA GLY A 159 6.00 -7.77 5.96
C GLY A 159 6.67 -9.08 5.60
N PHE A 160 6.84 -9.38 4.31
CA PHE A 160 7.64 -10.51 3.86
C PHE A 160 9.13 -10.16 3.93
N THR A 161 9.96 -11.09 4.38
CA THR A 161 11.42 -10.90 4.47
C THR A 161 12.16 -11.29 3.19
N GLY A 162 11.52 -12.08 2.33
CA GLY A 162 12.06 -12.48 1.03
C GLY A 162 11.08 -12.23 -0.10
N LEU A 163 11.63 -11.93 -1.28
CA LEU A 163 10.86 -11.76 -2.51
C LEU A 163 10.12 -13.05 -2.91
N GLU A 164 10.67 -14.21 -2.56
CA GLU A 164 10.12 -15.55 -2.85
C GLU A 164 8.74 -15.76 -2.22
N GLU A 165 8.54 -15.29 -0.97
CA GLU A 165 7.26 -15.37 -0.28
C GLU A 165 6.19 -14.52 -0.98
N ALA A 166 6.56 -13.29 -1.37
CA ALA A 166 5.68 -12.38 -2.07
C ALA A 166 5.33 -12.90 -3.47
N ASP A 167 6.30 -13.46 -4.18
CA ASP A 167 6.10 -14.05 -5.51
C ASP A 167 5.19 -15.27 -5.45
N ALA A 168 5.42 -16.20 -4.53
CA ALA A 168 4.56 -17.37 -4.34
C ALA A 168 3.09 -16.98 -4.09
N LEU A 169 2.87 -15.95 -3.26
CA LEU A 169 1.53 -15.43 -3.03
C LEU A 169 0.94 -14.81 -4.30
N ILE A 170 1.67 -13.94 -5.00
CA ILE A 170 1.19 -13.33 -6.26
C ILE A 170 0.84 -14.39 -7.30
N GLN A 171 1.68 -15.43 -7.49
CA GLN A 171 1.38 -16.49 -8.45
C GLN A 171 0.09 -17.24 -8.07
N SER A 172 -0.11 -17.54 -6.78
CA SER A 172 -1.35 -18.16 -6.32
C SER A 172 -2.58 -17.26 -6.52
N LEU A 173 -2.44 -15.95 -6.38
CA LEU A 173 -3.56 -15.00 -6.53
C LEU A 173 -3.91 -14.75 -8.01
N LYS A 174 -2.95 -14.88 -8.93
CA LYS A 174 -3.16 -14.74 -10.39
C LYS A 174 -4.08 -15.81 -10.97
N GLU A 175 -4.22 -16.97 -10.30
CA GLU A 175 -5.10 -18.05 -10.74
C GLU A 175 -6.59 -17.70 -10.61
N TYR A 176 -6.93 -16.69 -9.80
CA TYR A 176 -8.30 -16.27 -9.55
C TYR A 176 -8.70 -15.10 -10.45
N SER A 177 -9.87 -15.21 -11.07
CA SER A 177 -10.42 -14.18 -11.96
C SER A 177 -11.30 -13.17 -11.23
N SER A 178 -11.76 -13.51 -10.02
CA SER A 178 -12.71 -12.69 -9.26
C SER A 178 -12.02 -11.96 -8.11
N SER A 179 -12.24 -10.64 -8.01
CA SER A 179 -11.73 -9.83 -6.89
C SER A 179 -12.20 -10.36 -5.52
N LYS A 180 -13.41 -10.91 -5.44
CA LYS A 180 -13.94 -11.52 -4.19
C LYS A 180 -13.16 -12.77 -3.76
N GLU A 181 -12.69 -13.57 -4.71
CA GLU A 181 -11.92 -14.79 -4.42
C GLU A 181 -10.52 -14.43 -3.92
N ILE A 182 -9.87 -13.47 -4.58
CA ILE A 182 -8.58 -12.93 -4.17
C ILE A 182 -8.65 -12.38 -2.74
N LEU A 183 -9.68 -11.58 -2.43
CA LEU A 183 -9.87 -11.00 -1.09
C LEU A 183 -10.11 -12.07 -0.02
N SER A 184 -10.97 -13.06 -0.32
CA SER A 184 -11.23 -14.21 0.57
C SER A 184 -9.95 -14.99 0.87
N ARG A 185 -9.09 -15.18 -0.14
CA ARG A 185 -7.81 -15.85 0.03
C ARG A 185 -6.87 -15.07 0.94
N ILE A 186 -6.75 -13.75 0.71
CA ILE A 186 -5.94 -12.86 1.56
C ILE A 186 -6.45 -12.87 3.00
N GLU A 187 -7.75 -12.82 3.21
CA GLU A 187 -8.36 -12.83 4.54
C GLU A 187 -8.08 -14.15 5.28
N LYS A 188 -8.16 -15.28 4.59
CA LYS A 188 -7.93 -16.60 5.17
C LYS A 188 -6.47 -16.85 5.52
N ASP A 189 -5.56 -16.55 4.59
CA ASP A 189 -4.16 -16.98 4.69
C ASP A 189 -3.24 -15.90 5.28
N CYS A 190 -3.66 -14.63 5.24
CA CYS A 190 -2.81 -13.48 5.53
C CYS A 190 -3.47 -12.41 6.42
N SER A 191 -4.57 -12.73 7.12
CA SER A 191 -5.31 -11.77 7.97
C SER A 191 -4.42 -10.93 8.89
N ASN A 192 -3.41 -11.52 9.52
CA ASN A 192 -2.47 -10.85 10.43
C ASN A 192 -1.56 -9.80 9.76
N ARG A 193 -1.45 -9.81 8.43
CA ARG A 193 -0.59 -8.95 7.61
C ARG A 193 -1.38 -8.13 6.60
N ALA A 194 -2.67 -8.41 6.45
CA ALA A 194 -3.53 -7.81 5.44
C ALA A 194 -4.06 -6.43 5.85
N TYR A 195 -4.04 -5.51 4.91
CA TYR A 195 -4.61 -4.19 4.98
C TYR A 195 -5.67 -4.06 3.90
N TYR A 196 -6.74 -3.33 4.19
CA TYR A 196 -7.85 -3.09 3.24
C TYR A 196 -8.22 -1.62 3.22
N GLY A 197 -8.60 -1.10 2.06
CA GLY A 197 -8.66 0.33 1.85
C GLY A 197 -9.37 0.83 0.59
N SER A 198 -9.42 2.15 0.46
CA SER A 198 -9.88 2.84 -0.75
C SER A 198 -8.71 3.30 -1.61
N PHE A 199 -8.98 3.37 -2.92
CA PHE A 199 -8.08 3.91 -3.93
C PHE A 199 -8.71 5.18 -4.53
N GLU A 200 -7.97 6.28 -4.52
CA GLU A 200 -8.44 7.58 -5.02
C GLU A 200 -7.36 8.23 -5.90
N ILE A 201 -7.78 8.92 -6.97
CA ILE A 201 -6.88 9.65 -7.88
C ILE A 201 -7.26 11.13 -7.86
N SER A 202 -6.24 11.98 -7.85
CA SER A 202 -6.32 13.42 -8.11
C SER A 202 -5.66 13.77 -9.44
N GLN A 203 -5.54 15.06 -9.76
CA GLN A 203 -4.87 15.49 -10.99
C GLN A 203 -3.43 14.98 -11.09
N GLU A 204 -2.66 15.06 -9.99
CA GLU A 204 -1.21 14.77 -9.97
C GLU A 204 -0.81 13.59 -9.07
N HIS A 205 -1.72 13.08 -8.25
CA HIS A 205 -1.39 12.08 -7.23
C HIS A 205 -2.44 10.97 -7.11
N VAL A 206 -1.98 9.81 -6.65
CA VAL A 206 -2.79 8.66 -6.29
C VAL A 206 -2.71 8.43 -4.77
N PHE A 207 -3.83 8.13 -4.14
CA PHE A 207 -3.96 7.95 -2.70
C PHE A 207 -4.49 6.54 -2.39
N LEU A 208 -3.77 5.83 -1.52
CA LEU A 208 -4.14 4.52 -1.00
C LEU A 208 -4.42 4.65 0.50
N ASN A 209 -5.69 4.58 0.89
CA ASN A 209 -6.11 4.69 2.29
C ASN A 209 -6.40 3.31 2.86
N MET A 210 -5.45 2.74 3.59
CA MET A 210 -5.46 1.34 4.02
C MET A 210 -5.57 1.20 5.54
N ARG A 211 -6.24 0.14 6.00
CA ARG A 211 -6.42 -0.16 7.42
C ARG A 211 -6.13 -1.63 7.69
N HIS A 212 -5.39 -1.90 8.76
CA HIS A 212 -5.23 -3.22 9.30
C HIS A 212 -6.00 -3.32 10.62
N GLU A 213 -7.11 -4.04 10.56
CA GLU A 213 -8.06 -4.19 11.66
C GLU A 213 -8.37 -2.84 12.35
N CYS A 214 -8.25 -2.78 13.68
CA CYS A 214 -8.34 -1.57 14.48
C CYS A 214 -6.96 -1.12 15.01
N THR A 215 -5.87 -1.69 14.49
CA THR A 215 -4.53 -1.57 15.10
C THR A 215 -3.62 -0.60 14.36
N ASP A 216 -3.74 -0.54 13.03
CA ASP A 216 -2.90 0.27 12.16
C ASP A 216 -3.69 0.89 11.00
N ARG A 217 -3.25 2.07 10.56
CA ARG A 217 -3.74 2.79 9.39
C ARG A 217 -2.55 3.24 8.57
N ALA A 218 -2.57 2.91 7.29
CA ALA A 218 -1.56 3.30 6.32
C ALA A 218 -2.17 4.23 5.27
N LEU A 219 -1.49 5.33 4.97
CA LEU A 219 -1.78 6.20 3.84
C LEU A 219 -0.56 6.18 2.93
N ALA A 220 -0.70 5.68 1.70
CA ALA A 220 0.32 5.81 0.68
C ALA A 220 -0.08 6.84 -0.38
N ILE A 221 0.86 7.70 -0.76
CA ILE A 221 0.69 8.75 -1.76
C ILE A 221 1.72 8.54 -2.86
N LEU A 222 1.24 8.31 -4.07
CA LEU A 222 2.06 8.14 -5.27
C LEU A 222 1.91 9.36 -6.17
N HIS A 223 2.93 9.61 -6.99
CA HIS A 223 2.77 10.52 -8.12
C HIS A 223 2.00 9.82 -9.25
N ARG A 224 1.15 10.58 -9.94
CA ARG A 224 0.41 10.08 -11.09
C ARG A 224 1.31 10.20 -12.31
N VAL A 225 1.77 9.08 -12.82
CA VAL A 225 2.49 9.02 -14.08
C VAL A 225 1.50 9.17 -15.24
N ASP A 226 1.53 10.30 -15.94
CA ASP A 226 0.70 10.50 -17.13
C ASP A 226 1.40 9.92 -18.36
N ASN A 227 1.01 8.69 -18.74
CA ASN A 227 1.56 8.04 -19.92
C ASN A 227 0.46 7.40 -20.78
N ASN A 228 0.77 7.20 -22.06
CA ASN A 228 -0.13 6.59 -23.04
C ASN A 228 -0.25 5.06 -22.92
N LYS A 229 0.32 4.44 -21.87
CA LYS A 229 0.21 3.00 -21.69
C LYS A 229 -1.17 2.62 -21.14
N THR A 230 -1.56 1.38 -21.42
CA THR A 230 -2.80 0.76 -20.94
C THR A 230 -2.75 0.44 -19.46
N ASP A 231 -1.57 0.07 -18.95
CA ASP A 231 -1.39 -0.40 -17.57
C ASP A 231 -0.29 0.39 -16.86
N TYR A 232 -0.52 0.68 -15.58
CA TYR A 232 0.48 1.25 -14.70
C TYR A 232 1.49 0.18 -14.28
N SER A 233 2.77 0.43 -14.57
CA SER A 233 3.87 -0.51 -14.32
C SER A 233 4.38 -0.47 -12.87
N GLY A 234 4.12 0.61 -12.14
CA GLY A 234 4.66 0.86 -10.80
C GLY A 234 5.31 2.24 -10.69
N GLY A 235 5.77 2.59 -9.49
CA GLY A 235 6.30 3.91 -9.12
C GLY A 235 6.73 3.94 -7.66
N ILE A 236 7.23 5.09 -7.20
CA ILE A 236 7.62 5.30 -5.81
C ILE A 236 6.61 6.20 -5.08
N ALA A 237 6.37 5.88 -3.82
CA ALA A 237 5.36 6.51 -2.99
C ALA A 237 5.94 6.90 -1.64
N THR A 238 5.28 7.83 -0.95
CA THR A 238 5.46 7.96 0.50
C THR A 238 4.35 7.22 1.20
N ILE A 239 4.68 6.45 2.23
CA ILE A 239 3.70 5.77 3.07
C ILE A 239 3.83 6.26 4.51
N ASN A 240 2.70 6.64 5.11
CA ASN A 240 2.57 6.94 6.53
C ASN A 240 1.74 5.84 7.19
N SER A 241 2.34 5.08 8.12
CA SER A 241 1.70 3.96 8.81
C SER A 241 2.10 3.89 10.28
N ILE A 242 1.33 3.21 11.11
CA ILE A 242 1.73 2.88 12.48
C ILE A 242 2.55 1.59 12.43
N SER A 243 3.85 1.69 12.71
CA SER A 243 4.73 0.52 12.70
C SER A 243 4.29 -0.54 13.70
N LYS A 244 4.40 -1.81 13.28
CA LYS A 244 4.23 -3.00 14.14
C LYS A 244 5.49 -3.34 14.95
N GLY A 245 6.46 -2.43 15.02
CA GLY A 245 7.68 -2.59 15.80
C GLY A 245 7.45 -2.72 17.31
N ARG A 246 8.53 -2.60 18.10
CA ARG A 246 8.50 -2.80 19.56
C ARG A 246 7.45 -1.94 20.26
N GLU A 247 7.20 -0.75 19.72
CA GLU A 247 6.13 0.16 20.12
C GLU A 247 5.37 0.60 18.86
N ARG A 248 4.06 0.81 18.98
CA ARG A 248 3.22 1.31 17.89
C ARG A 248 3.48 2.79 17.68
N MET A 249 4.37 3.11 16.75
CA MET A 249 4.77 4.49 16.43
C MET A 249 4.43 4.84 14.99
N PRO A 250 3.94 6.07 14.70
CA PRO A 250 3.82 6.55 13.33
C PRO A 250 5.18 6.56 12.63
N VAL A 251 5.20 6.06 11.40
CA VAL A 251 6.37 5.95 10.55
C VAL A 251 6.02 6.47 9.16
N VAL A 252 6.87 7.36 8.66
CA VAL A 252 6.84 7.81 7.27
C VAL A 252 8.08 7.26 6.57
N GLN A 253 7.88 6.60 5.43
CA GLN A 253 8.97 6.08 4.61
C GLN A 253 8.62 6.09 3.12
N PHE A 254 9.61 5.82 2.28
CA PHE A 254 9.40 5.57 0.86
C PHE A 254 8.92 4.13 0.65
N PHE A 255 8.04 3.96 -0.33
CA PHE A 255 7.35 2.72 -0.63
C PHE A 255 7.33 2.52 -2.13
N GLY A 256 8.15 1.60 -2.62
CA GLY A 256 8.23 1.26 -4.03
C GLY A 256 7.17 0.24 -4.40
N ILE A 257 6.55 0.39 -5.57
CA ILE A 257 5.52 -0.53 -6.09
C ILE A 257 5.92 -0.91 -7.52
N SER A 258 5.81 -2.18 -7.89
CA SER A 258 6.03 -2.65 -9.26
C SER A 258 5.08 -3.76 -9.66
N ARG A 259 4.67 -3.81 -10.92
CA ARG A 259 3.77 -4.86 -11.45
C ARG A 259 4.50 -6.19 -11.68
N HIS A 260 5.82 -6.13 -11.86
CA HIS A 260 6.70 -7.28 -12.06
C HIS A 260 7.86 -7.22 -11.05
N PRO A 261 8.45 -8.38 -10.68
CA PRO A 261 9.67 -8.38 -9.87
C PRO A 261 10.77 -7.52 -10.50
N ILE A 262 11.40 -6.67 -9.71
CA ILE A 262 12.55 -5.86 -10.14
C ILE A 262 13.80 -6.76 -10.16
N THR A 263 14.65 -6.61 -11.19
CA THR A 263 15.89 -7.40 -11.41
C THR A 263 17.08 -6.91 -10.58
N MET A 264 16.97 -5.73 -9.97
CA MET A 264 17.97 -5.14 -9.08
C MET A 264 18.19 -5.97 -7.83
N SER A 265 19.40 -5.91 -7.28
CA SER A 265 19.71 -6.55 -5.99
C SER A 265 18.96 -5.84 -4.85
N PRO A 266 18.72 -6.53 -3.71
CA PRO A 266 18.14 -5.89 -2.52
C PRO A 266 18.92 -4.65 -2.06
N GLU A 267 20.26 -4.64 -2.19
CA GLU A 267 21.12 -3.50 -1.90
C GLU A 267 20.82 -2.31 -2.82
N GLU A 268 20.67 -2.56 -4.12
CA GLU A 268 20.38 -1.52 -5.10
C GLU A 268 18.97 -0.94 -4.90
N ILE A 269 17.99 -1.79 -4.59
CA ILE A 269 16.62 -1.36 -4.24
C ILE A 269 16.64 -0.51 -2.98
N GLN A 270 17.36 -0.94 -1.94
CA GLN A 270 17.51 -0.19 -0.69
C GLN A 270 18.12 1.18 -0.94
N HIS A 271 19.17 1.25 -1.77
CA HIS A 271 19.79 2.52 -2.13
C HIS A 271 18.82 3.44 -2.89
N ALA A 272 18.06 2.90 -3.85
CA ALA A 272 17.08 3.67 -4.61
C ALA A 272 15.93 4.21 -3.72
N LEU A 273 15.47 3.43 -2.73
CA LEU A 273 14.47 3.87 -1.76
C LEU A 273 14.96 4.98 -0.83
N LEU A 274 16.26 5.28 -0.80
CA LEU A 274 16.82 6.39 -0.01
C LEU A 274 16.88 7.72 -0.79
N LEU A 275 16.37 7.75 -2.03
CA LEU A 275 16.33 8.90 -2.95
C LEU A 275 17.67 9.59 -3.20
N ASN A 276 18.77 8.83 -3.14
CA ASN A 276 20.14 9.34 -3.09
C ASN A 276 20.34 10.26 -1.88
N PHE A 277 21.15 9.83 -0.90
CA PHE A 277 21.40 10.65 0.29
C PHE A 277 21.83 12.07 -0.09
N PRO A 278 21.38 13.09 0.66
CA PRO A 278 21.76 14.47 0.39
C PRO A 278 23.28 14.57 0.34
N THR A 279 23.79 15.17 -0.73
CA THR A 279 25.21 15.46 -0.89
C THR A 279 25.65 16.38 0.24
N ILE A 280 26.39 15.83 1.20
CA ILE A 280 26.90 16.59 2.34
C ILE A 280 28.06 17.45 1.84
N THR A 281 27.83 18.76 1.79
CA THR A 281 28.89 19.76 1.60
C THR A 281 29.50 20.06 2.97
N VAL A 282 30.83 19.94 3.08
CA VAL A 282 31.55 19.96 4.38
C VAL A 282 32.56 21.11 4.49
N GLU A 283 32.53 22.08 3.59
CA GLU A 283 33.46 23.22 3.56
C GLU A 283 33.62 23.91 4.93
N ASP A 284 32.50 24.26 5.58
CA ASP A 284 32.53 24.93 6.88
C ASP A 284 33.13 24.02 7.98
N GLU A 285 32.76 22.73 7.96
CA GLU A 285 33.24 21.73 8.92
C GLU A 285 34.75 21.44 8.72
N VAL A 286 35.24 21.50 7.49
CA VAL A 286 36.67 21.35 7.16
C VAL A 286 37.47 22.53 7.71
N GLU A 287 37.01 23.78 7.51
CA GLU A 287 37.68 24.96 8.06
C GLU A 287 37.72 24.95 9.60
N GLU A 288 36.63 24.51 10.23
CA GLU A 288 36.59 24.33 11.68
C GLU A 288 37.59 23.27 12.17
N MET A 289 37.67 22.12 11.48
CA MET A 289 38.64 21.08 11.78
C MET A 289 40.08 21.56 11.60
N LEU A 290 40.38 22.31 10.53
CA LEU A 290 41.69 22.90 10.30
C LEU A 290 42.07 23.89 11.40
N ARG A 291 41.13 24.73 11.86
CA ARG A 291 41.36 25.65 12.99
C ARG A 291 41.71 24.90 14.27
N VAL A 292 40.96 23.84 14.59
CA VAL A 292 41.21 23.00 15.78
C VAL A 292 42.56 22.29 15.68
N LEU A 293 42.91 21.75 14.50
CA LEU A 293 44.21 21.12 14.29
C LEU A 293 45.36 22.12 14.43
N ARG A 294 45.22 23.34 13.88
CA ARG A 294 46.21 24.41 14.10
C ARG A 294 46.37 24.74 15.57
N MET A 295 45.28 24.87 16.33
CA MET A 295 45.35 25.12 17.78
C MET A 295 46.04 24.00 18.56
N LEU A 296 45.84 22.73 18.18
CA LEU A 296 46.37 21.57 18.92
C LEU A 296 47.81 21.18 18.52
N TYR A 297 48.25 21.56 17.31
CA TYR A 297 49.50 21.07 16.71
C TYR A 297 50.40 22.17 16.13
N VAL A 298 49.89 23.37 15.83
CA VAL A 298 50.71 24.50 15.36
C VAL A 298 51.06 25.38 16.55
N ASN A 299 52.36 25.42 16.86
CA ASN A 299 52.89 26.25 17.93
C ASN A 299 52.92 27.72 17.48
N ASN A 300 52.14 28.58 18.13
CA ASN A 300 52.45 30.01 18.18
C ASN A 300 53.22 30.26 19.47
N ASP A 301 54.38 30.90 19.36
CA ASP A 301 55.44 30.96 20.37
C ASP A 301 55.10 31.61 21.73
N GLU A 302 53.85 31.95 22.02
CA GLU A 302 53.51 32.72 23.23
C GLU A 302 52.61 32.01 24.26
N VAL A 303 51.96 30.88 23.95
CA VAL A 303 51.20 30.11 24.98
C VAL A 303 51.29 28.60 24.73
N ARG A 304 52.13 27.91 25.52
CA ARG A 304 52.23 26.44 25.51
C ARG A 304 51.05 25.79 26.24
N LEU A 305 49.92 25.64 25.55
CA LEU A 305 48.91 24.66 25.97
C LEU A 305 49.33 23.27 25.47
N SER A 306 50.21 22.59 26.21
CA SER A 306 50.62 21.22 25.88
C SER A 306 49.52 20.24 26.28
N PHE A 307 48.57 19.99 25.39
CA PHE A 307 47.58 18.94 25.59
C PHE A 307 48.23 17.56 25.50
N SER A 308 47.84 16.64 26.39
CA SER A 308 48.21 15.23 26.28
C SER A 308 47.63 14.62 25.00
N PRO A 309 48.20 13.51 24.49
CA PRO A 309 47.65 12.80 23.34
C PRO A 309 46.16 12.47 23.49
N GLU A 310 45.74 12.09 24.70
CA GLU A 310 44.33 11.78 24.98
C GLU A 310 43.44 13.02 24.98
N GLN A 311 43.94 14.15 25.48
CA GLN A 311 43.22 15.43 25.40
C GLN A 311 43.06 15.89 23.95
N LYS A 312 44.11 15.75 23.12
CA LYS A 312 44.04 16.07 21.69
C LYS A 312 43.00 15.19 20.98
N LYS A 313 43.04 13.87 21.23
CA LYS A 313 42.08 12.91 20.68
C LYS A 313 40.63 13.23 21.09
N ALA A 314 40.41 13.61 22.35
CA ALA A 314 39.09 14.00 22.84
C ALA A 314 38.55 15.24 22.11
N VAL A 315 39.40 16.26 21.88
CA VAL A 315 39.00 17.48 21.17
C VAL A 315 38.67 17.19 19.69
N ILE A 316 39.49 16.38 19.01
CA ILE A 316 39.24 15.98 17.62
C ILE A 316 37.94 15.18 17.52
N ARG A 317 37.76 14.17 18.37
CA ARG A 317 36.53 13.36 18.42
C ARG A 317 35.31 14.25 18.62
N SER A 318 35.35 15.14 19.62
CA SER A 318 34.24 16.04 19.91
C SER A 318 33.89 16.96 18.73
N THR A 319 34.91 17.46 18.02
CA THR A 319 34.72 18.32 16.84
C THR A 319 34.09 17.53 15.69
N LEU A 320 34.58 16.33 15.43
CA LEU A 320 34.04 15.46 14.39
C LEU A 320 32.60 15.03 14.70
N GLU A 321 32.32 14.61 15.93
CA GLU A 321 30.97 14.24 16.37
C GLU A 321 30.00 15.44 16.25
N ARG A 322 30.45 16.66 16.57
CA ARG A 322 29.67 17.87 16.37
C ARG A 322 29.42 18.15 14.89
N ALA A 323 30.43 18.04 14.04
CA ALA A 323 30.32 18.25 12.59
C ALA A 323 29.33 17.26 11.95
N VAL A 324 29.45 15.97 12.28
CA VAL A 324 28.52 14.93 11.82
C VAL A 324 27.11 15.20 12.33
N ARG A 325 26.96 15.50 13.62
CA ARG A 325 25.64 15.80 14.22
C ARG A 325 24.99 17.01 13.56
N LYS A 326 25.72 18.11 13.38
CA LYS A 326 25.22 19.33 12.74
C LYS A 326 24.78 19.06 11.30
N ASN A 327 25.56 18.29 10.54
CA ASN A 327 25.17 17.88 9.19
C ASN A 327 23.93 16.99 9.19
N LEU A 328 23.84 16.04 10.11
CA LEU A 328 22.65 15.22 10.28
C LEU A 328 21.44 16.07 10.69
N GLU A 329 21.56 17.01 11.63
CA GLU A 329 20.47 17.89 12.06
C GLU A 329 20.01 18.86 10.96
N ARG A 330 20.94 19.37 10.14
CA ARG A 330 20.62 20.23 8.98
C ARG A 330 19.80 19.49 7.93
N ASN A 331 20.10 18.21 7.73
CA ASN A 331 19.50 17.37 6.69
C ASN A 331 18.39 16.43 7.21
N ALA A 332 18.24 16.28 8.52
CA ALA A 332 17.22 15.42 9.11
C ALA A 332 15.83 16.04 8.92
N PHE A 333 15.02 15.40 8.08
CA PHE A 333 13.55 15.49 8.12
C PHE A 333 12.95 16.91 8.00
N ARG A 334 13.56 17.84 7.25
CA ARG A 334 12.92 19.15 7.00
C ARG A 334 11.66 19.01 6.15
N TYR A 335 11.75 18.22 5.08
CA TYR A 335 10.64 17.71 4.28
C TYR A 335 11.21 16.63 3.36
N ALA A 336 10.53 15.49 3.25
CA ALA A 336 10.81 14.51 2.21
C ALA A 336 9.89 14.81 1.04
N LYS A 337 10.45 15.13 -0.13
CA LYS A 337 9.70 15.30 -1.37
C LYS A 337 10.14 14.18 -2.32
N ILE A 338 9.17 13.49 -2.90
CA ILE A 338 9.42 12.69 -4.10
C ILE A 338 9.34 13.68 -5.27
N SER A 339 10.46 13.95 -5.92
CA SER A 339 10.46 14.76 -7.14
C SER A 339 10.04 13.93 -8.34
N GLU A 340 9.68 14.59 -9.44
CA GLU A 340 9.44 13.92 -10.73
C GLU A 340 10.69 13.14 -11.18
N GLU A 341 11.89 13.68 -10.94
CA GLU A 341 13.15 13.01 -11.27
C GLU A 341 13.34 11.71 -10.46
N ASP A 342 12.97 11.71 -9.17
CA ASP A 342 13.06 10.53 -8.30
C ASP A 342 12.09 9.43 -8.75
N ASP A 343 10.84 9.79 -9.08
CA ASP A 343 9.83 8.85 -9.55
C ASP A 343 10.16 8.32 -10.95
N ASP A 344 10.64 9.18 -11.86
CA ASP A 344 11.08 8.78 -13.19
C ASP A 344 12.28 7.82 -13.13
N ALA A 345 13.26 8.09 -12.26
CA ALA A 345 14.40 7.20 -12.05
C ALA A 345 13.94 5.80 -11.62
N TRP A 346 13.04 5.74 -10.63
CA TRP A 346 12.44 4.49 -10.17
C TRP A 346 11.64 3.79 -11.27
N TYR A 347 10.85 4.54 -12.04
CA TYR A 347 10.06 4.01 -13.15
C TYR A 347 10.95 3.38 -14.23
N HIS A 348 12.07 4.03 -14.57
CA HIS A 348 13.03 3.51 -15.52
C HIS A 348 13.69 2.20 -15.04
N CYS A 349 13.99 2.08 -13.75
CA CYS A 349 14.44 0.83 -13.13
C CYS A 349 13.40 -0.30 -13.29
N ILE A 350 12.12 -0.03 -13.07
CA ILE A 350 11.06 -1.03 -13.29
C ILE A 350 11.03 -1.46 -14.76
N LYS A 351 11.14 -0.51 -15.68
CA LYS A 351 11.06 -0.78 -17.12
C LYS A 351 12.25 -1.60 -17.62
N SER A 352 13.47 -1.36 -17.11
CA SER A 352 14.64 -2.16 -17.49
C SER A 352 14.52 -3.60 -16.99
N SER A 353 13.99 -3.81 -15.80
CA SER A 353 13.69 -5.14 -15.26
C SER A 353 12.60 -5.89 -16.03
N ALA A 354 11.57 -5.18 -16.51
CA ALA A 354 10.50 -5.78 -17.30
C ALA A 354 10.90 -6.12 -18.76
N ALA A 355 11.99 -5.53 -19.26
CA ALA A 355 12.47 -5.71 -20.63
C ALA A 355 13.41 -6.91 -20.80
N ASP A 356 13.68 -7.69 -19.74
CA ASP A 356 14.55 -8.86 -19.78
C ASP A 356 13.73 -10.17 -19.84
N PRO A 357 13.54 -10.79 -21.02
CA PRO A 357 12.74 -12.00 -21.16
C PRO A 357 13.47 -13.26 -20.63
N HIS A 358 14.76 -13.14 -20.27
CA HIS A 358 15.62 -14.29 -20.00
C HIS A 358 15.54 -14.86 -18.59
N MET A 359 14.86 -14.20 -17.66
CA MET A 359 14.61 -14.74 -16.31
C MET A 359 13.37 -15.65 -16.23
N ALA A 360 12.51 -15.68 -17.26
CA ALA A 360 11.32 -16.55 -17.30
C ALA A 360 11.60 -17.96 -17.86
N SER A 361 12.77 -18.21 -18.47
CA SER A 361 13.08 -19.51 -19.11
C SER A 361 14.19 -20.32 -18.43
N ALA A 362 14.69 -19.92 -17.26
CA ALA A 362 15.76 -20.64 -16.55
C ALA A 362 15.24 -21.69 -15.55
N ARG A 363 14.03 -22.21 -15.75
CA ARG A 363 13.49 -23.36 -15.00
C ARG A 363 12.82 -24.34 -15.96
N GLY A 364 13.62 -25.25 -16.50
CA GLY A 364 13.13 -26.46 -17.16
C GLY A 364 13.74 -26.71 -18.53
N SER A 365 14.83 -27.48 -18.56
CA SER A 365 15.07 -28.56 -19.51
C SER A 365 16.53 -29.02 -19.41
N ASP A 366 16.81 -29.99 -18.55
CA ASP A 366 17.90 -30.92 -18.78
C ASP A 366 17.26 -32.30 -18.95
N ASP A 367 17.05 -32.69 -20.21
CA ASP A 367 16.76 -34.07 -20.58
C ASP A 367 17.38 -34.36 -21.96
N ASN A 368 18.63 -34.88 -21.92
CA ASN A 368 19.20 -36.04 -22.65
C ASN A 368 19.14 -36.10 -24.21
N PRO A 369 19.77 -37.08 -24.94
CA PRO A 369 20.61 -38.24 -24.53
C PRO A 369 21.82 -38.59 -25.46
N HIS A 370 22.45 -39.74 -25.15
CA HIS A 370 23.27 -40.68 -25.96
C HIS A 370 24.80 -40.49 -25.94
N THR A 371 25.66 -41.52 -25.82
CA THR A 371 25.66 -42.97 -26.16
C THR A 371 26.54 -43.75 -25.16
N ASP A 372 26.14 -44.88 -24.56
CA ASP A 372 26.12 -46.30 -25.04
C ASP A 372 27.36 -47.16 -24.67
N ALA A 373 27.04 -48.38 -24.22
CA ALA A 373 27.76 -49.65 -24.17
C ALA A 373 28.79 -50.00 -23.05
N GLY A 374 28.38 -50.92 -22.17
CA GLY A 374 29.21 -52.07 -21.74
C GLY A 374 29.05 -52.55 -20.28
N PRO A 375 29.01 -53.87 -19.96
CA PRO A 375 28.09 -54.40 -18.94
C PRO A 375 28.69 -55.28 -17.79
N ARG A 376 27.84 -55.52 -16.76
CA ARG A 376 27.83 -56.62 -15.73
C ARG A 376 28.96 -56.61 -14.68
N THR A 377 28.78 -57.00 -13.40
CA THR A 377 28.04 -58.12 -12.76
C THR A 377 27.71 -57.85 -11.28
N ASP A 378 26.57 -58.41 -10.82
CA ASP A 378 26.32 -59.21 -9.60
C ASP A 378 26.94 -58.81 -8.25
N ASP A 379 26.10 -58.52 -7.24
CA ASP A 379 25.76 -59.46 -6.15
C ASP A 379 24.93 -58.76 -5.03
N ASP A 380 23.75 -59.32 -4.75
CA ASP A 380 22.93 -59.17 -3.53
C ASP A 380 23.58 -60.02 -2.39
N PRO A 381 23.08 -60.16 -1.14
CA PRO A 381 21.95 -59.49 -0.48
C PRO A 381 22.15 -59.15 1.03
N ARG A 382 21.13 -58.45 1.57
CA ARG A 382 20.50 -58.59 2.92
C ARG A 382 21.33 -58.67 4.21
N ALA A 383 20.92 -57.84 5.17
CA ALA A 383 20.40 -58.20 6.51
C ALA A 383 20.30 -56.93 7.37
N ASP A 384 19.50 -56.77 8.40
CA ASP A 384 18.24 -57.30 8.93
C ASP A 384 18.05 -56.55 10.27
N ALA A 385 16.80 -56.35 10.70
CA ALA A 385 16.34 -56.04 12.07
C ALA A 385 16.99 -54.88 12.89
N GLY A 386 16.29 -54.05 13.64
CA GLY A 386 14.91 -54.09 14.10
C GLY A 386 14.76 -53.22 15.35
N THR A 387 13.52 -52.78 15.56
CA THR A 387 12.85 -52.64 16.87
C THR A 387 13.08 -51.39 17.72
N GLN A 388 12.11 -50.47 17.57
CA GLN A 388 11.22 -49.87 18.60
C GLN A 388 11.77 -49.61 20.02
N THR A 389 11.54 -48.40 20.55
CA THR A 389 10.51 -48.11 21.58
C THR A 389 10.52 -46.62 22.01
N GLU A 390 9.36 -45.96 21.93
CA GLU A 390 8.98 -44.76 22.71
C GLU A 390 8.65 -45.16 24.19
N PRO A 391 8.14 -44.30 25.12
CA PRO A 391 7.92 -42.84 25.15
C PRO A 391 8.32 -42.10 26.48
N SER A 392 8.45 -40.76 26.42
CA SER A 392 8.07 -39.68 27.40
C SER A 392 8.49 -39.74 28.91
N PRO A 393 8.23 -38.69 29.74
CA PRO A 393 8.62 -37.27 29.66
C PRO A 393 9.24 -36.78 31.01
N ALA A 394 9.37 -35.44 31.15
CA ALA A 394 9.62 -34.64 32.38
C ALA A 394 11.06 -34.15 32.62
N GLN A 395 11.29 -32.85 32.42
CA GLN A 395 11.28 -31.82 33.48
C GLN A 395 11.18 -30.42 32.90
#